data_AF-A0A0Q4WSR2-F1
#
_entry.id   AF-A0A0Q4WSR2-F1
#
_cell.length_a   1.000
_cell.length_b   1.000
_cell.length_c   1.000
_cell.angle_alpha   90.00
_cell.angle_beta   90.00
_cell.angle_gamma   90.00
#
_symmetry.space_group_name_H-M   'P 1'
#
loop_
_entity.id
_entity.type
_entity.pdbx_description
1 polymer ?
#
loop_
_entity_poly.entity_id
_entity_poly.type
_entity_poly.pdbx_seq_one_letter_code
_entity_poly.pdbx_strand_id
1 'polypeptide(L)'
;MTRAEAVGKALRILAPRLPAFETDSVLARALASPGLRNASPETAAWLALVAFARHVFTEYESYLEEGYDRDSARHFVLDELNETLRGWGVRRTVSEDVEQPDEE
;
A
#
# COMPACT_ATOMS: atom_id res chain seq x y z
N MET A 1 11.81 -20.21 8.17
CA MET A 1 11.10 -19.22 7.34
C MET A 1 11.79 -17.89 7.51
N THR A 2 12.32 -17.32 6.44
CA THR A 2 12.96 -16.01 6.42
C THR A 2 11.91 -14.90 6.44
N ARG A 3 12.33 -13.66 6.73
CA ARG A 3 11.44 -12.49 6.65
C ARG A 3 10.84 -12.31 5.25
N ALA A 4 11.64 -12.51 4.20
CA ALA A 4 11.19 -12.42 2.81
C ALA A 4 10.08 -13.44 2.50
N GLU A 5 10.27 -14.69 2.93
CA GLU A 5 9.26 -15.74 2.76
C GLU A 5 7.96 -15.41 3.51
N ALA A 6 8.07 -14.88 4.74
CA ALA A 6 6.92 -14.52 5.56
C ALA A 6 6.10 -13.39 4.94
N VAL A 7 6.75 -12.32 4.50
CA VAL A 7 6.09 -11.19 3.82
C VAL A 7 5.49 -11.64 2.50
N GLY A 8 6.22 -12.43 1.69
CA GLY A 8 5.71 -12.96 0.43
C GLY A 8 4.49 -13.87 0.61
N LYS A 9 4.47 -14.70 1.66
CA LYS A 9 3.29 -15.51 2.01
C LYS A 9 2.10 -14.62 2.39
N ALA A 10 2.32 -13.61 3.24
CA ALA A 10 1.28 -12.67 3.64
C ALA A 10 0.71 -11.90 2.43
N LEU A 11 1.57 -11.47 1.51
CA LEU A 11 1.18 -10.76 0.30
C LEU A 11 0.29 -11.62 -0.62
N ARG A 12 0.63 -12.89 -0.83
CA ARG A 12 -0.21 -13.82 -1.64
C ARG A 12 -1.58 -14.07 -1.03
N ILE A 13 -1.69 -14.08 0.30
CA ILE A 13 -2.97 -14.19 0.99
C ILE A 13 -3.78 -12.89 0.84
N LEU A 14 -3.09 -11.75 0.97
CA LEU A 14 -3.70 -10.42 0.91
C LEU A 14 -4.24 -10.06 -0.49
N ALA A 15 -3.45 -10.34 -1.53
CA ALA A 15 -3.73 -9.95 -2.92
C ALA A 15 -3.55 -11.15 -3.87
N PRO A 16 -4.48 -12.13 -3.84
CA PRO A 16 -4.32 -13.41 -4.55
C PRO A 16 -4.31 -13.28 -6.08
N ARG A 17 -4.78 -12.15 -6.62
CA ARG A 17 -4.78 -11.87 -8.06
C ARG A 17 -3.70 -10.87 -8.48
N LEU A 18 -2.78 -10.49 -7.57
CA LEU A 18 -1.65 -9.63 -7.91
C LEU A 18 -0.71 -10.37 -8.88
N PRO A 19 -0.30 -9.77 -10.02
CA PRO A 19 0.61 -10.45 -10.93
C PRO A 19 2.02 -10.59 -10.35
N ALA A 20 2.81 -11.50 -10.93
CA ALA A 20 4.11 -11.89 -10.38
C ALA A 20 5.12 -10.73 -10.34
N PHE A 21 5.13 -9.89 -11.38
CA PHE A 21 6.05 -8.76 -11.47
C PHE A 21 5.79 -7.71 -10.36
N GLU A 22 4.52 -7.37 -10.15
CA GLU A 22 4.08 -6.48 -9.07
C GLU A 22 4.36 -7.11 -7.71
N THR A 23 4.18 -8.43 -7.58
CA THR A 23 4.50 -9.17 -6.34
C THR A 23 5.96 -9.00 -5.94
N ASP A 24 6.89 -9.15 -6.88
CA ASP A 24 8.32 -8.95 -6.62
C ASP A 24 8.64 -7.50 -6.27
N SER A 25 8.02 -6.55 -6.96
CA SER A 25 8.18 -5.10 -6.70
C SER A 25 7.70 -4.71 -5.29
N VAL A 26 6.53 -5.21 -4.87
CA VAL A 26 5.98 -4.97 -3.54
C VAL A 26 6.85 -5.63 -2.47
N LEU A 27 7.31 -6.86 -2.69
CA LEU A 27 8.18 -7.57 -1.74
C LEU A 27 9.52 -6.84 -1.57
N ALA A 28 10.16 -6.42 -2.66
CA ALA A 28 11.40 -5.66 -2.62
C ALA A 28 11.22 -4.36 -1.81
N ARG A 29 10.12 -3.63 -2.05
CA ARG A 29 9.78 -2.42 -1.29
C ARG A 29 9.59 -2.70 0.20
N ALA A 30 8.88 -3.78 0.56
CA ALA A 30 8.65 -4.17 1.94
C ALA A 30 9.95 -4.49 2.70
N LEU A 31 10.92 -5.11 2.01
CA LEU A 31 12.20 -5.50 2.59
C LEU A 31 13.21 -4.34 2.67
N ALA A 32 13.15 -3.41 1.72
CA ALA A 32 14.04 -2.24 1.68
C ALA A 32 13.61 -1.12 2.64
N SER A 33 12.34 -1.05 3.03
CA SER A 33 11.81 0.05 3.85
C SER A 33 12.28 -0.03 5.32
N PRO A 34 13.06 0.96 5.82
CA PRO A 34 13.51 0.97 7.21
C PRO A 34 12.34 1.03 8.21
N GLY A 35 11.28 1.78 7.88
CA GLY A 35 10.10 1.92 8.72
C GLY A 35 9.27 0.64 8.84
N LEU A 36 9.45 -0.32 7.92
CA LEU A 36 8.76 -1.61 7.97
C LEU A 36 9.59 -2.71 8.64
N ARG A 37 10.87 -2.47 8.94
CA ARG A 37 11.81 -3.50 9.43
C ARG A 37 11.30 -4.30 10.63
N ASN A 38 10.59 -3.63 11.54
CA ASN A 38 10.03 -4.24 12.76
C ASN A 38 8.53 -4.53 12.67
N ALA A 39 7.86 -4.19 11.57
CA ALA A 39 6.47 -4.51 11.35
C ALA A 39 6.28 -6.03 11.18
N SER A 40 5.09 -6.52 11.55
CA SER A 40 4.66 -7.88 11.24
C SER A 40 4.65 -8.10 9.72
N PRO A 41 4.83 -9.34 9.24
CA PRO A 41 4.81 -9.63 7.81
C PRO A 41 3.54 -9.15 7.10
N GLU A 42 2.38 -9.27 7.75
CA GLU A 42 1.08 -8.83 7.25
C GLU A 42 1.00 -7.31 7.12
N THR A 43 1.47 -6.58 8.15
CA THR A 43 1.51 -5.11 8.13
C THR A 43 2.50 -4.61 7.08
N ALA A 44 3.68 -5.22 6.98
CA ALA A 44 4.67 -4.88 5.96
C ALA A 44 4.13 -5.12 4.55
N ALA A 45 3.47 -6.26 4.30
CA ALA A 45 2.84 -6.57 3.02
C ALA A 45 1.74 -5.55 2.67
N TRP A 46 0.86 -5.23 3.62
CA TRP A 46 -0.21 -4.25 3.42
C TRP A 46 0.33 -2.86 3.09
N LEU A 47 1.23 -2.32 3.92
CA LEU A 47 1.75 -0.97 3.75
C LEU A 47 2.59 -0.85 2.47
N ALA A 48 3.38 -1.87 2.13
CA ALA A 48 4.13 -1.90 0.88
C ALA A 48 3.21 -1.96 -0.34
N LEU A 49 2.16 -2.79 -0.31
CA LEU A 49 1.19 -2.92 -1.40
C LEU A 49 0.42 -1.61 -1.62
N VAL A 50 -0.09 -0.99 -0.56
CA VAL A 50 -0.81 0.29 -0.63
C VAL A 50 0.09 1.39 -1.18
N ALA A 51 1.33 1.47 -0.70
CA ALA A 51 2.27 2.46 -1.20
C ALA A 51 2.59 2.22 -2.69
N PHE A 52 2.86 0.97 -3.08
CA PHE A 52 3.13 0.61 -4.47
C PHE A 52 1.95 0.97 -5.39
N ALA A 53 0.74 0.56 -5.02
CA ALA A 53 -0.47 0.87 -5.78
C ALA A 53 -0.68 2.38 -5.94
N ARG A 54 -0.53 3.15 -4.86
CA ARG A 54 -0.64 4.61 -4.90
C ARG A 54 0.37 5.25 -5.86
N HIS A 55 1.62 4.82 -5.84
CA HIS A 55 2.65 5.45 -6.68
C HIS A 55 2.60 5.01 -8.16
N VAL A 56 2.09 3.80 -8.44
CA VAL A 56 2.22 3.17 -9.78
C VAL A 56 0.91 3.12 -10.55
N PHE A 57 -0.23 3.06 -9.85
CA PHE A 57 -1.54 2.84 -10.44
C PHE A 57 -2.52 3.99 -10.16
N THR A 58 -2.01 5.15 -9.74
CA THR A 58 -2.84 6.36 -9.56
C THR A 58 -2.03 7.61 -9.90
N GLU A 59 -2.71 8.73 -10.11
CA GLU A 59 -2.11 10.05 -10.38
C GLU A 59 -1.46 10.72 -9.15
N TYR A 60 -1.13 9.96 -8.10
CA TYR A 60 -0.59 10.50 -6.86
C TYR A 60 0.72 11.27 -7.07
N GLU A 61 1.63 10.74 -7.89
CA GLU A 61 2.90 11.43 -8.18
C GLU A 61 2.64 12.72 -8.98
N SER A 62 1.72 12.68 -9.96
CA SER A 62 1.30 13.85 -10.75
C SER A 62 0.79 14.97 -9.84
N TYR A 63 -0.08 14.66 -8.87
CA TYR A 63 -0.57 15.66 -7.92
C TYR A 63 0.56 16.28 -7.07
N LEU A 64 1.56 15.48 -6.65
CA LEU A 64 2.70 16.03 -5.92
C LEU A 64 3.57 16.94 -6.81
N GLU A 65 3.77 16.58 -8.08
CA GLU A 65 4.50 17.40 -9.05
C GLU A 65 3.78 18.72 -9.38
N GLU A 66 2.45 18.71 -9.37
CA GLU A 66 1.58 19.89 -9.51
C GLU A 66 1.56 20.79 -8.26
N GLY A 67 2.18 20.34 -7.15
CA GLY A 67 2.33 21.12 -5.93
C GLY A 67 1.21 20.92 -4.91
N TYR A 68 0.34 19.91 -5.09
CA TYR A 68 -0.61 19.51 -4.05
C TYR A 68 0.13 18.94 -2.84
N ASP A 69 -0.42 19.17 -1.65
CA ASP A 69 0.07 18.52 -0.45
C ASP A 69 -0.29 17.01 -0.46
N ARG A 70 0.37 16.25 0.40
CA ARG A 70 0.23 14.79 0.45
C ARG A 70 -1.15 14.33 0.90
N ASP A 71 -1.84 15.12 1.71
CA ASP A 71 -3.17 14.78 2.21
C ASP A 71 -4.19 14.93 1.08
N SER A 72 -4.17 16.10 0.42
CA SER A 72 -4.95 16.36 -0.80
C SER A 72 -4.70 15.29 -1.88
N ALA A 73 -3.42 15.00 -2.18
CA ALA A 73 -3.07 13.97 -3.17
C ALA A 73 -3.58 12.57 -2.77
N ARG A 74 -3.57 12.21 -1.48
CA ARG A 74 -4.12 10.92 -1.00
C ARG A 74 -5.64 10.87 -1.10
N HIS A 75 -6.31 11.97 -0.82
CA HIS A 75 -7.75 12.11 -0.96
C HIS A 75 -8.17 11.88 -2.40
N PHE A 76 -7.53 12.58 -3.36
CA PHE A 76 -7.92 12.48 -4.78
C PHE A 76 -7.75 11.08 -5.39
N VAL A 77 -6.77 10.30 -4.94
CA VAL A 77 -6.51 8.96 -5.48
C VAL A 77 -7.19 7.83 -4.70
N LEU A 78 -7.92 8.13 -3.63
CA LEU A 78 -8.41 7.11 -2.70
C LEU A 78 -9.32 6.07 -3.38
N ASP A 79 -10.25 6.52 -4.20
CA ASP A 79 -11.21 5.66 -4.89
C ASP A 79 -10.51 4.77 -5.93
N GLU A 80 -9.65 5.35 -6.76
CA GLU A 80 -8.85 4.63 -7.76
C GLU A 80 -7.91 3.60 -7.12
N LEU A 81 -7.28 3.98 -6.01
CA LEU A 81 -6.45 3.09 -5.19
C LEU A 81 -7.26 1.89 -4.67
N ASN A 82 -8.42 2.15 -4.07
CA ASN A 82 -9.28 1.08 -3.56
C ASN A 82 -9.84 0.19 -4.68
N GLU A 83 -10.15 0.75 -5.84
CA GLU A 83 -10.54 -0.02 -7.03
C GLU A 83 -9.43 -0.96 -7.50
N THR A 84 -8.20 -0.44 -7.62
CA THR A 84 -7.01 -1.23 -7.98
C THR A 84 -6.79 -2.39 -7.00
N LEU A 85 -6.84 -2.12 -5.70
CA LEU A 85 -6.69 -3.15 -4.66
C LEU A 85 -7.78 -4.23 -4.75
N ARG A 86 -9.05 -3.84 -4.96
CA ARG A 86 -10.17 -4.78 -5.20
C ARG A 86 -9.94 -5.61 -6.47
N GLY A 87 -9.34 -5.01 -7.49
CA GLY A 87 -8.88 -5.65 -8.74
C GLY A 87 -7.87 -6.77 -8.51
N TRP A 88 -7.13 -6.76 -7.40
CA TRP A 88 -6.21 -7.85 -7.00
C TRP A 88 -6.79 -8.80 -5.95
N GLY A 89 -8.06 -8.64 -5.58
CA GLY A 89 -8.75 -9.48 -4.60
C GLY A 89 -8.50 -9.10 -3.15
N VAL A 90 -7.97 -7.91 -2.93
CA VAL A 90 -7.80 -7.36 -1.59
C VAL A 90 -9.18 -7.01 -1.03
N ARG A 91 -9.48 -7.52 0.17
CA ARG A 91 -10.76 -7.26 0.88
C ARG A 91 -10.67 -6.06 1.81
N ARG A 92 -9.46 -5.69 2.22
CA ARG A 92 -9.19 -4.53 3.07
C ARG A 92 -9.15 -3.26 2.21
N THR A 93 -9.81 -2.21 2.67
CA THR A 93 -9.78 -0.89 2.03
C THR A 93 -8.85 0.07 2.77
N VAL A 94 -8.38 1.08 2.05
CA VAL A 94 -7.78 2.28 2.64
C VAL A 94 -8.94 3.23 2.95
N SER A 95 -8.99 3.71 4.18
CA SER A 95 -9.94 4.74 4.62
C SER A 95 -9.19 6.07 4.76
N GLU A 96 -9.90 7.18 4.60
CA GLU A 96 -9.40 8.52 4.95
C GLU A 96 -9.22 8.72 6.45
N ASP A 97 -9.83 7.85 7.27
CA ASP A 97 -9.84 7.93 8.73
C ASP A 97 -8.46 7.83 9.38
N VAL A 98 -7.85 9.00 9.52
CA VAL A 98 -7.18 9.40 10.75
C VAL A 98 -7.97 10.61 11.28
N GLU A 99 -9.15 10.36 11.84
CA GLU A 99 -9.75 11.32 12.77
C GLU A 99 -8.70 11.64 13.84
N GLN A 100 -8.31 12.92 13.93
CA GLN A 100 -7.53 13.44 15.04
C GLN A 100 -8.30 13.13 16.32
N PRO A 101 -7.66 12.66 17.40
CA PRO A 101 -8.37 12.44 18.65
C PRO A 101 -9.05 13.74 19.06
N ASP A 102 -10.36 13.69 19.27
CA ASP A 102 -11.12 14.78 19.88
C ASP A 102 -10.43 15.15 21.21
N GLU A 103 -9.74 16.29 21.23
CA GLU A 103 -9.33 16.95 22.46
C GLU A 103 -10.55 17.69 23.01
N GLU A 104 -11.24 17.08 23.98
CA GLU A 104 -12.07 17.78 24.97
C GLU A 104 -11.32 17.94 26.30
#